data_AF-A0A538FSR7-F1
#
_entry.id   AF-A0A538FSR7-F1
#
_cell.length_a   1.000
_cell.length_b   1.000
_cell.length_c   1.000
_cell.angle_alpha   90.00
_cell.angle_beta   90.00
_cell.angle_gamma   90.00
#
_symmetry.space_group_name_H-M   'P 1'
#
loop_
_entity.id
_entity.type
_entity.pdbx_description
1 polymer ?
#
loop_
_entity_poly.entity_id
_entity_poly.type
_entity_poly.pdbx_seq_one_letter_code
_entity_poly.pdbx_strand_id
1 'polypeptide(L)'
;MSRRMRHVAAALALVVACLATACGGTTGNGAGGIGESGASLVSSEAFVYASADGDLGSSRWQQVDTLLKKFPVRDRLLTEVKQGLAEHQLDYRRDIEPALGSEIDVAAVAGTSLQDTSYAVFTKPDSIEKAKALVQKLDAGSSSPSATRVVDGWLVVADSQNMIDSVLHGSGSSLADTDRFKDAFGQLPDDALLKLYASGPGLSKLVGSLSGVAQTAAAGGSSSYKLDWVAVSAVAADDGIKLEADAKSANGVSLTGSAYASQLISGVPADALVFATFHGRSGFDPLSRLRQNPAFSQVLPQIEQALGMPLENLVALFEHETALYVRRGPGLPEFSLVLEAPDTQQTLTTIDRLAARVTKLAPARLGEENQGGLAVKTLNFGRVTVRWAGFDGRVLLTTSPTGIADYRSSGDKLADDSAYKDALSGAGAPDKTNGLLYVNVADAFRLIENYAGLAGGRIPAEVEPSLKPLSSFVAYGSSSGDLSKFAAFLEIK
;
A
#
# COMPACT_ATOMS: atom_id res chain seq x y z
N MET A 1 -23.73 -7.71 -9.17
CA MET A 1 -23.10 -6.38 -9.28
C MET A 1 -24.11 -5.40 -9.84
N SER A 2 -24.25 -4.21 -9.24
CA SER A 2 -25.08 -3.14 -9.78
C SER A 2 -24.46 -2.55 -11.06
N ARG A 3 -25.29 -1.92 -11.90
CA ARG A 3 -24.95 -1.34 -13.20
C ARG A 3 -23.72 -0.41 -13.17
N ARG A 4 -23.67 0.48 -12.18
CA ARG A 4 -22.54 1.39 -11.93
C ARG A 4 -21.25 0.67 -11.55
N MET A 5 -21.40 -0.44 -10.81
CA MET A 5 -20.25 -1.25 -10.39
C MET A 5 -19.65 -2.05 -11.56
N ARG A 6 -20.40 -2.28 -12.66
CA ARG A 6 -19.86 -2.89 -13.88
C ARG A 6 -19.09 -1.90 -14.74
N HIS A 7 -19.52 -0.64 -14.87
CA HIS A 7 -18.81 0.37 -15.65
C HIS A 7 -17.59 0.92 -14.91
N VAL A 8 -17.70 1.15 -13.59
CA VAL A 8 -16.55 1.48 -12.74
C VAL A 8 -15.58 0.30 -12.66
N ALA A 9 -16.06 -0.94 -12.52
CA ALA A 9 -15.17 -2.10 -12.59
C ALA A 9 -14.62 -2.35 -13.99
N ALA A 10 -15.30 -1.97 -15.08
CA ALA A 10 -14.78 -2.10 -16.43
C ALA A 10 -13.76 -1.00 -16.77
N ALA A 11 -13.93 0.22 -16.25
CA ALA A 11 -12.96 1.31 -16.37
C ALA A 11 -11.75 1.09 -15.46
N LEU A 12 -11.96 0.67 -14.20
CA LEU A 12 -10.87 0.19 -13.35
C LEU A 12 -10.23 -1.07 -13.92
N ALA A 13 -11.01 -2.01 -14.49
CA ALA A 13 -10.44 -3.17 -15.16
C ALA A 13 -9.77 -2.81 -16.47
N LEU A 14 -10.10 -1.70 -17.14
CA LEU A 14 -9.33 -1.20 -18.28
C LEU A 14 -8.01 -0.60 -17.81
N VAL A 15 -8.02 0.21 -16.75
CA VAL A 15 -6.81 0.73 -16.11
C VAL A 15 -5.92 -0.42 -15.58
N VAL A 16 -6.52 -1.47 -15.02
CA VAL A 16 -5.83 -2.68 -14.55
C VAL A 16 -5.46 -3.63 -15.70
N ALA A 17 -6.22 -3.68 -16.80
CA ALA A 17 -5.90 -4.50 -17.98
C ALA A 17 -4.83 -3.85 -18.86
N CYS A 18 -4.73 -2.52 -18.88
CA CYS A 18 -3.60 -1.81 -19.49
C CYS A 18 -2.28 -2.22 -18.82
N LEU A 19 -2.27 -2.53 -17.51
CA LEU A 19 -1.09 -3.08 -16.81
C LEU A 19 -0.63 -4.45 -17.35
N ALA A 20 -1.46 -5.14 -18.13
CA ALA A 20 -1.20 -6.50 -18.60
C ALA A 20 -0.95 -6.61 -20.12
N THR A 21 -0.95 -5.51 -20.89
CA THR A 21 -0.71 -5.55 -22.35
C THR A 21 0.31 -4.53 -22.86
N ALA A 22 1.48 -4.45 -22.25
CA ALA A 22 2.61 -3.76 -22.86
C ALA A 22 3.36 -4.72 -23.81
N CYS A 23 2.90 -4.89 -25.06
CA CYS A 23 3.81 -5.36 -26.12
C CYS A 23 3.28 -5.08 -27.55
N GLY A 24 3.85 -4.06 -28.19
CA GLY A 24 3.77 -3.86 -29.65
C GLY A 24 3.98 -2.41 -30.06
N GLY A 25 5.23 -1.96 -30.12
CA GLY A 25 5.58 -0.53 -30.29
C GLY A 25 5.36 0.09 -31.67
N THR A 26 5.45 1.42 -31.73
CA THR A 26 6.45 2.23 -32.45
C THR A 26 6.46 3.67 -31.89
N THR A 27 7.59 4.35 -32.04
CA THR A 27 7.97 5.69 -31.54
C THR A 27 6.89 6.77 -31.52
N GLY A 28 6.56 7.25 -30.32
CA GLY A 28 5.94 8.54 -30.04
C GLY A 28 6.78 9.31 -29.02
N ASN A 29 7.40 10.41 -29.44
CA ASN A 29 8.13 11.31 -28.55
C ASN A 29 7.11 12.22 -27.85
N GLY A 30 6.78 11.93 -26.60
CA GLY A 30 5.92 12.74 -25.76
C GLY A 30 6.40 12.75 -24.30
N ALA A 31 7.55 13.38 -24.05
CA ALA A 31 8.01 13.69 -22.69
C ALA A 31 7.19 14.89 -22.15
N GLY A 32 5.91 14.64 -21.87
CA GLY A 32 5.05 15.51 -21.07
C GLY A 32 4.43 14.70 -19.95
N GLY A 33 4.21 15.32 -18.78
CA GLY A 33 3.47 14.69 -17.69
C GLY A 33 2.01 14.45 -18.07
N ILE A 34 1.44 13.32 -17.64
CA ILE A 34 0.01 13.01 -17.79
C ILE A 34 -0.83 13.74 -16.73
N GLY A 35 -2.10 14.02 -17.04
CA GLY A 35 -3.12 14.41 -16.07
C GLY A 35 -3.36 15.91 -15.89
N GLU A 36 -2.52 16.78 -16.45
CA GLU A 36 -2.80 18.23 -16.40
C GLU A 36 -3.82 18.65 -17.46
N SER A 37 -3.76 18.01 -18.64
CA SER A 37 -4.55 18.45 -19.80
C SER A 37 -6.00 17.98 -19.76
N GLY A 38 -6.31 16.85 -19.13
CA GLY A 38 -7.70 16.50 -18.85
C GLY A 38 -8.25 17.17 -17.58
N ALA A 39 -7.42 17.43 -16.56
CA ALA A 39 -7.84 18.16 -15.37
C ALA A 39 -8.32 19.60 -15.68
N SER A 40 -7.87 20.21 -16.78
CA SER A 40 -8.38 21.52 -17.22
C SER A 40 -9.83 21.47 -17.71
N LEU A 41 -10.34 20.29 -18.09
CA LEU A 41 -11.74 20.07 -18.47
C LEU A 41 -12.64 19.75 -17.28
N VAL A 42 -12.05 19.32 -16.17
CA VAL A 42 -12.76 18.84 -14.98
C VAL A 42 -13.14 20.02 -14.08
N SER A 43 -14.34 19.98 -13.50
CA SER A 43 -14.80 20.95 -12.51
C SER A 43 -13.90 21.00 -11.28
N SER A 44 -13.67 22.19 -10.74
CA SER A 44 -12.96 22.39 -9.46
C SER A 44 -13.61 21.67 -8.26
N GLU A 45 -14.87 21.24 -8.40
CA GLU A 45 -15.60 20.46 -7.38
C GLU A 45 -15.25 18.97 -7.39
N ALA A 46 -14.42 18.52 -8.35
CA ALA A 46 -13.95 17.14 -8.38
C ALA A 46 -13.14 16.81 -7.11
N PHE A 47 -13.55 15.74 -6.45
CA PHE A 47 -12.89 15.27 -5.24
C PHE A 47 -11.97 14.08 -5.49
N VAL A 48 -12.08 13.43 -6.64
CA VAL A 48 -11.14 12.41 -7.11
C VAL A 48 -10.84 12.69 -8.58
N TYR A 49 -9.57 12.60 -8.94
CA TYR A 49 -9.09 12.62 -10.30
C TYR A 49 -7.98 11.60 -10.47
N ALA A 50 -7.97 10.89 -11.58
CA ALA A 50 -7.00 9.88 -11.93
C ALA A 50 -6.58 10.12 -13.38
N SER A 51 -5.31 9.94 -13.68
CA SER A 51 -4.77 9.97 -15.04
C SER A 51 -3.80 8.82 -15.23
N ALA A 52 -3.87 8.17 -16.39
CA ALA A 52 -3.00 7.09 -16.79
C ALA A 52 -2.39 7.35 -18.18
N ASP A 53 -1.16 6.90 -18.37
CA ASP A 53 -0.49 6.90 -19.68
C ASP A 53 -1.22 5.93 -20.61
N GLY A 54 -1.92 6.47 -21.60
CA GLY A 54 -2.66 5.69 -22.60
C GLY A 54 -1.78 5.19 -23.75
N ASP A 55 -0.59 5.77 -23.93
CA ASP A 55 0.34 5.40 -24.99
C ASP A 55 1.18 4.19 -24.57
N LEU A 56 0.72 2.97 -24.86
CA LEU A 56 1.48 1.75 -24.55
C LEU A 56 2.82 1.65 -25.31
N GLY A 57 3.08 2.55 -26.26
CA GLY A 57 4.37 2.72 -26.94
C GLY A 57 5.33 3.64 -26.20
N SER A 58 4.90 4.33 -25.15
CA SER A 58 5.71 5.30 -24.40
C SER A 58 6.92 4.64 -23.72
N SER A 59 7.93 5.45 -23.37
CA SER A 59 9.08 4.95 -22.61
C SER A 59 8.67 4.33 -21.27
N ARG A 60 7.57 4.81 -20.65
CA ARG A 60 7.06 4.28 -19.39
C ARG A 60 6.57 2.84 -19.55
N TRP A 61 5.81 2.56 -20.60
CA TRP A 61 5.31 1.21 -20.90
C TRP A 61 6.39 0.28 -21.46
N GLN A 62 7.38 0.81 -22.18
CA GLN A 62 8.58 0.05 -22.56
C GLN A 62 9.37 -0.40 -21.34
N GLN A 63 9.42 0.41 -20.28
CA GLN A 63 10.05 0.04 -19.02
C GLN A 63 9.27 -1.09 -18.32
N VAL A 64 7.94 -1.01 -18.28
CA VAL A 64 7.08 -2.11 -17.80
C VAL A 64 7.35 -3.40 -18.57
N ASP A 65 7.40 -3.35 -19.90
CA ASP A 65 7.69 -4.53 -20.73
C ASP A 65 9.09 -5.10 -20.45
N THR A 66 10.08 -4.23 -20.22
CA THR A 66 11.45 -4.64 -19.85
C THR A 66 11.47 -5.40 -18.52
N LEU A 67 10.71 -4.95 -17.52
CA LEU A 67 10.54 -5.65 -16.25
C LEU A 67 9.77 -6.97 -16.44
N LEU A 68 8.65 -6.95 -17.17
CA LEU A 68 7.83 -8.14 -17.42
C LEU A 68 8.59 -9.23 -18.17
N LYS A 69 9.52 -8.88 -19.07
CA LYS A 69 10.36 -9.85 -19.80
C LYS A 69 11.23 -10.71 -18.90
N LYS A 70 11.49 -10.29 -17.66
CA LYS A 70 12.22 -11.10 -16.66
C LYS A 70 11.37 -12.26 -16.14
N PHE A 71 10.05 -12.19 -16.27
CA PHE A 71 9.13 -13.20 -15.78
C PHE A 71 8.80 -14.26 -16.85
N PRO A 72 9.00 -15.56 -16.57
CA PRO A 72 8.65 -16.64 -17.50
C PRO A 72 7.14 -16.70 -17.83
N VAL A 73 6.29 -16.18 -16.94
CA VAL A 73 4.83 -16.20 -17.10
C VAL A 73 4.29 -15.12 -18.04
N ARG A 74 5.14 -14.20 -18.52
CA ARG A 74 4.74 -13.07 -19.36
C ARG A 74 3.90 -13.48 -20.57
N ASP A 75 4.35 -14.48 -21.33
CA ASP A 75 3.65 -14.87 -22.57
C ASP A 75 2.27 -15.48 -22.28
N ARG A 76 2.13 -16.16 -21.15
CA ARG A 76 0.84 -16.67 -20.67
C ARG A 76 -0.08 -15.52 -20.26
N LEU A 77 0.41 -14.55 -19.49
CA LEU A 77 -0.36 -13.36 -19.11
C LEU A 77 -0.85 -12.60 -20.36
N LEU A 78 0.03 -12.36 -21.32
CA LEU A 78 -0.33 -11.71 -22.59
C LEU A 78 -1.36 -12.51 -23.38
N THR A 79 -1.30 -13.83 -23.34
CA THR A 79 -2.28 -14.71 -23.99
C THR A 79 -3.64 -14.62 -23.29
N GLU A 80 -3.67 -14.67 -21.96
CA GLU A 80 -4.90 -14.55 -21.17
C GLU A 80 -5.58 -13.20 -21.41
N VAL A 81 -4.83 -12.09 -21.51
CA VAL A 81 -5.44 -10.80 -21.84
C VAL A 81 -5.96 -10.76 -23.26
N LYS A 82 -5.20 -11.26 -24.26
CA LYS A 82 -5.68 -11.34 -25.64
C LYS A 82 -6.96 -12.16 -25.74
N GLN A 83 -7.04 -13.25 -24.98
CA GLN A 83 -8.24 -14.07 -24.90
C GLN A 83 -9.41 -13.29 -24.28
N GLY A 84 -9.20 -12.61 -23.15
CA GLY A 84 -10.23 -11.78 -22.53
C GLY A 84 -10.75 -10.67 -23.45
N LEU A 85 -9.87 -10.01 -24.21
CA LEU A 85 -10.28 -9.04 -25.23
C LEU A 85 -11.11 -9.71 -26.34
N ALA A 86 -10.65 -10.86 -26.84
CA ALA A 86 -11.35 -11.60 -27.88
C ALA A 86 -12.74 -12.10 -27.46
N GLU A 87 -12.93 -12.49 -26.19
CA GLU A 87 -14.24 -12.87 -25.62
C GLU A 87 -15.25 -11.71 -25.70
N HIS A 88 -14.78 -10.47 -25.62
CA HIS A 88 -15.58 -9.26 -25.81
C HIS A 88 -15.57 -8.74 -27.26
N GLN A 89 -15.03 -9.51 -28.21
CA GLN A 89 -14.87 -9.13 -29.63
C GLN A 89 -14.03 -7.84 -29.81
N LEU A 90 -13.13 -7.58 -28.87
CA LEU A 90 -12.20 -6.47 -28.88
C LEU A 90 -10.84 -6.96 -29.41
N ASP A 91 -10.27 -6.19 -30.33
CA ASP A 91 -8.88 -6.34 -30.75
C ASP A 91 -8.08 -5.14 -30.28
N TYR A 92 -6.92 -5.38 -29.70
CA TYR A 92 -6.11 -4.30 -29.12
C TYR A 92 -5.73 -3.24 -30.18
N ARG A 93 -5.12 -3.63 -31.30
CA ARG A 93 -4.60 -2.68 -32.30
C ARG A 93 -5.70 -1.98 -33.08
N ARG A 94 -6.79 -2.70 -33.34
CA ARG A 94 -7.90 -2.17 -34.14
C ARG A 94 -8.85 -1.32 -33.31
N ASP A 95 -9.19 -1.78 -32.11
CA ASP A 95 -10.30 -1.24 -31.32
C ASP A 95 -9.85 -0.45 -30.08
N ILE A 96 -8.75 -0.84 -29.41
CA ILE A 96 -8.31 -0.24 -28.14
C ILE A 96 -7.29 0.88 -28.35
N GLU A 97 -6.13 0.56 -28.93
CA GLU A 97 -5.01 1.48 -29.17
C GLU A 97 -5.46 2.83 -29.78
N PRO A 98 -6.18 2.87 -30.92
CA PRO A 98 -6.60 4.14 -31.52
C PRO A 98 -7.73 4.87 -30.78
N ALA A 99 -8.36 4.21 -29.80
CA ALA A 99 -9.47 4.72 -29.01
C ALA A 99 -9.06 5.23 -27.62
N LEU A 100 -7.88 4.83 -27.11
CA LEU A 100 -7.33 5.28 -25.83
C LEU A 100 -6.47 6.55 -25.99
N GLY A 101 -5.69 6.62 -27.07
CA GLY A 101 -4.74 7.71 -27.31
C GLY A 101 -3.72 7.88 -26.20
N SER A 102 -3.15 9.07 -26.05
CA SER A 102 -1.99 9.29 -25.18
C SER A 102 -2.32 9.38 -23.68
N GLU A 103 -3.57 9.64 -23.32
CA GLU A 103 -3.96 9.95 -21.94
C GLU A 103 -5.40 9.48 -21.67
N ILE A 104 -5.58 8.82 -20.53
CA ILE A 104 -6.88 8.34 -20.04
C ILE A 104 -7.08 8.86 -18.64
N ASP A 105 -8.18 9.56 -18.42
CA ASP A 105 -8.50 10.12 -17.11
C ASP A 105 -9.84 9.67 -16.58
N VAL A 106 -9.99 9.75 -15.26
CA VAL A 106 -11.25 9.54 -14.57
C VAL A 106 -11.41 10.64 -13.55
N ALA A 107 -12.57 11.28 -13.53
CA ALA A 107 -12.90 12.28 -12.52
C ALA A 107 -14.23 11.97 -11.84
N ALA A 108 -14.34 12.31 -10.56
CA ALA A 108 -15.57 12.18 -9.80
C ALA A 108 -15.87 13.45 -9.00
N VAL A 109 -17.14 13.84 -9.02
CA VAL A 109 -17.72 14.96 -8.28
C VAL A 109 -18.74 14.42 -7.28
N ALA A 110 -18.61 14.85 -6.02
CA ALA A 110 -19.42 14.31 -4.93
C ALA A 110 -20.87 14.79 -5.06
N GLY A 111 -21.81 13.85 -4.94
CA GLY A 111 -23.24 14.17 -4.75
C GLY A 111 -23.61 14.25 -3.27
N THR A 112 -24.91 14.24 -2.98
CA THR A 112 -25.46 14.20 -1.60
C THR A 112 -25.16 12.88 -0.87
N SER A 113 -24.89 11.82 -1.62
CA SER A 113 -24.46 10.52 -1.12
C SER A 113 -23.47 9.86 -2.09
N LEU A 114 -22.85 8.75 -1.68
CA LEU A 114 -22.09 7.87 -2.57
C LEU A 114 -22.86 7.44 -3.81
N GLN A 115 -24.18 7.25 -3.67
CA GLN A 115 -25.05 6.85 -4.78
C GLN A 115 -25.46 8.04 -5.66
N ASP A 116 -25.07 9.25 -5.33
CA ASP A 116 -25.31 10.45 -6.12
C ASP A 116 -24.03 11.01 -6.73
N THR A 117 -22.90 10.30 -6.57
CA THR A 117 -21.61 10.68 -7.16
C THR A 117 -21.70 10.61 -8.68
N SER A 118 -21.35 11.72 -9.33
CA SER A 118 -21.19 11.79 -10.78
C SER A 118 -19.74 11.50 -11.12
N TYR A 119 -19.51 10.71 -12.16
CA TYR A 119 -18.19 10.36 -12.65
C TYR A 119 -18.17 10.36 -14.18
N ALA A 120 -17.00 10.58 -14.75
CA ALA A 120 -16.78 10.45 -16.18
C ALA A 120 -15.37 9.90 -16.44
N VAL A 121 -15.25 9.16 -17.54
CA VAL A 121 -13.98 8.71 -18.12
C VAL A 121 -13.66 9.61 -19.31
N PHE A 122 -12.41 10.00 -19.42
CA PHE A 122 -11.89 10.86 -20.46
C PHE A 122 -10.83 10.07 -21.21
N THR A 123 -10.83 10.16 -22.53
CA THR A 123 -9.72 9.69 -23.36
C THR A 123 -9.41 10.77 -24.39
N LYS A 124 -8.13 10.92 -24.71
CA LYS A 124 -7.65 11.80 -25.78
C LYS A 124 -7.24 10.96 -26.99
N PRO A 125 -8.19 10.39 -27.74
CA PRO A 125 -7.91 9.39 -28.76
C PRO A 125 -7.31 10.00 -30.02
N ASP A 126 -6.55 9.20 -30.76
CA ASP A 126 -6.15 9.54 -32.14
C ASP A 126 -7.36 9.64 -33.07
N SER A 127 -8.44 8.93 -32.76
CA SER A 127 -9.68 8.95 -33.52
C SER A 127 -10.91 8.92 -32.61
N ILE A 128 -11.59 10.07 -32.52
CA ILE A 128 -12.88 10.22 -31.82
C ILE A 128 -13.92 9.19 -32.32
N GLU A 129 -13.95 8.91 -33.63
CA GLU A 129 -14.91 7.97 -34.19
C GLU A 129 -14.62 6.53 -33.76
N LYS A 130 -13.34 6.13 -33.70
CA LYS A 130 -12.97 4.81 -33.16
C LYS A 130 -13.23 4.71 -31.65
N ALA A 131 -12.97 5.79 -30.90
CA ALA A 131 -13.29 5.84 -29.48
C ALA A 131 -14.80 5.71 -29.21
N LYS A 132 -15.65 6.41 -29.98
CA LYS A 132 -17.11 6.22 -29.92
C LYS A 132 -17.52 4.80 -30.31
N ALA A 133 -16.90 4.22 -31.34
CA ALA A 133 -17.17 2.85 -31.75
C ALA A 133 -16.78 1.84 -30.66
N LEU A 134 -15.68 2.08 -29.93
CA LEU A 134 -15.30 1.27 -28.77
C LEU A 134 -16.35 1.36 -27.66
N VAL A 135 -16.81 2.58 -27.31
CA VAL A 135 -17.88 2.76 -26.32
C VAL A 135 -19.15 2.01 -26.73
N GLN A 136 -19.56 2.12 -27.99
CA GLN A 136 -20.72 1.39 -28.51
C GLN A 136 -20.58 -0.13 -28.43
N LYS A 137 -19.37 -0.66 -28.69
CA LYS A 137 -19.07 -2.09 -28.52
C LYS A 137 -19.14 -2.50 -27.04
N LEU A 138 -18.63 -1.68 -26.13
CA LEU A 138 -18.67 -1.94 -24.68
C LEU A 138 -20.11 -1.86 -24.14
N ASP A 139 -20.94 -1.00 -24.72
CA ASP A 139 -22.37 -0.89 -24.40
C ASP A 139 -23.23 -1.99 -25.05
N ALA A 140 -22.65 -2.85 -25.90
CA ALA A 140 -23.39 -3.89 -26.59
C ALA A 140 -24.02 -4.86 -25.57
N GLY A 141 -25.35 -4.92 -25.56
CA GLY A 141 -26.11 -5.71 -24.58
C GLY A 141 -26.49 -4.95 -23.30
N SER A 142 -26.12 -3.68 -23.17
CA SER A 142 -26.64 -2.80 -22.11
C SER A 142 -28.04 -2.28 -22.46
N SER A 143 -28.92 -2.23 -21.47
CA SER A 143 -30.26 -1.62 -21.60
C SER A 143 -30.26 -0.09 -21.48
N SER A 144 -29.11 0.53 -21.23
CA SER A 144 -28.93 1.99 -21.33
C SER A 144 -27.51 2.24 -21.82
N PRO A 145 -27.36 2.76 -23.04
CA PRO A 145 -26.05 3.12 -23.55
C PRO A 145 -25.45 4.28 -22.76
N SER A 146 -24.14 4.34 -22.73
CA SER A 146 -23.37 5.42 -22.14
C SER A 146 -23.62 6.73 -22.88
N ALA A 147 -23.65 7.83 -22.15
CA ALA A 147 -23.57 9.16 -22.71
C ALA A 147 -22.13 9.47 -23.13
N THR A 148 -21.97 10.13 -24.27
CA THR A 148 -20.67 10.60 -24.75
C THR A 148 -20.72 12.08 -25.09
N ARG A 149 -19.61 12.79 -24.91
CA ARG A 149 -19.42 14.19 -25.36
C ARG A 149 -18.00 14.39 -25.85
N VAL A 150 -17.82 15.20 -26.89
CA VAL A 150 -16.49 15.60 -27.36
C VAL A 150 -16.21 17.02 -26.91
N VAL A 151 -15.08 17.25 -26.25
CA VAL A 151 -14.64 18.58 -25.77
C VAL A 151 -13.14 18.68 -25.98
N ASP A 152 -12.66 19.68 -26.71
CA ASP A 152 -11.23 19.96 -26.93
C ASP A 152 -10.39 18.74 -27.35
N GLY A 153 -10.96 17.89 -28.22
CA GLY A 153 -10.31 16.68 -28.70
C GLY A 153 -10.39 15.47 -27.76
N TRP A 154 -10.99 15.62 -26.59
CA TRP A 154 -11.29 14.53 -25.66
C TRP A 154 -12.66 13.92 -25.93
N LEU A 155 -12.76 12.61 -25.81
CA LEU A 155 -14.03 11.91 -25.67
C LEU A 155 -14.30 11.69 -24.17
N VAL A 156 -15.40 12.26 -23.69
CA VAL A 156 -15.91 12.11 -22.32
C VAL A 156 -17.05 11.12 -22.33
N VAL A 157 -17.00 10.12 -21.45
CA VAL A 157 -17.96 9.02 -21.37
C VAL A 157 -18.47 8.88 -19.94
N ALA A 158 -19.80 8.81 -19.77
CA ALA A 158 -20.43 8.60 -18.48
C ALA A 158 -21.79 7.87 -18.63
N ASP A 159 -22.43 7.47 -17.54
CA ASP A 159 -23.74 6.79 -17.61
C ASP A 159 -24.87 7.72 -18.11
N SER A 160 -24.71 9.04 -18.04
CA SER A 160 -25.72 10.01 -18.48
C SER A 160 -25.12 11.38 -18.81
N GLN A 161 -25.83 12.18 -19.63
CA GLN A 161 -25.42 13.54 -19.94
C GLN A 161 -25.29 14.41 -18.69
N ASN A 162 -26.19 14.24 -17.71
CA ASN A 162 -26.12 14.96 -16.43
C ASN A 162 -24.83 14.69 -15.65
N MET A 163 -24.27 13.48 -15.74
CA MET A 163 -22.98 13.17 -15.12
C MET A 163 -21.85 13.87 -15.84
N ILE A 164 -21.86 13.89 -17.18
CA ILE A 164 -20.88 14.66 -17.97
C ILE A 164 -20.96 16.15 -17.61
N ASP A 165 -22.17 16.71 -17.51
CA ASP A 165 -22.41 18.11 -17.13
C ASP A 165 -21.91 18.42 -15.72
N SER A 166 -22.03 17.46 -14.79
CA SER A 166 -21.58 17.63 -13.41
C SER A 166 -20.05 17.57 -13.29
N VAL A 167 -19.40 16.74 -14.10
CA VAL A 167 -17.95 16.53 -14.02
C VAL A 167 -17.17 17.58 -14.81
N LEU A 168 -17.68 18.03 -15.95
CA LEU A 168 -17.03 19.10 -16.72
C LEU A 168 -17.18 20.45 -16.01
N HIS A 169 -16.15 21.30 -16.08
CA HIS A 169 -16.20 22.61 -15.43
C HIS A 169 -17.21 23.57 -16.09
N GLY A 170 -17.48 23.39 -17.39
CA GLY A 170 -18.38 24.26 -18.15
C GLY A 170 -17.90 25.72 -18.11
N SER A 171 -18.70 26.61 -17.52
CA SER A 171 -18.31 28.01 -17.29
C SER A 171 -17.69 28.27 -15.91
N GLY A 172 -17.59 27.25 -15.07
CA GLY A 172 -16.94 27.32 -13.75
C GLY A 172 -15.41 27.18 -13.84
N SER A 173 -14.76 27.13 -12.68
CA SER A 173 -13.31 26.95 -12.57
C SER A 173 -12.89 25.51 -12.83
N SER A 174 -11.72 25.32 -13.46
CA SER A 174 -11.15 24.00 -13.70
C SER A 174 -10.49 23.43 -12.44
N LEU A 175 -10.38 22.10 -12.36
CA LEU A 175 -9.63 21.40 -11.32
C LEU A 175 -8.13 21.73 -11.41
N ALA A 176 -7.60 21.73 -12.64
CA ALA A 176 -6.20 22.06 -12.91
C ALA A 176 -5.80 23.43 -12.37
N ASP A 177 -6.73 24.38 -12.26
CA ASP A 177 -6.45 25.72 -11.74
C ASP A 177 -6.40 25.82 -10.22
N THR A 178 -6.90 24.82 -9.50
CA THR A 178 -7.00 24.88 -8.04
C THR A 178 -5.63 24.72 -7.38
N ASP A 179 -5.34 25.53 -6.35
CA ASP A 179 -4.07 25.46 -5.62
C ASP A 179 -3.85 24.08 -5.00
N ARG A 180 -4.91 23.44 -4.49
CA ARG A 180 -4.86 22.09 -3.92
C ARG A 180 -4.42 21.05 -4.95
N PHE A 181 -4.97 21.11 -6.16
CA PHE A 181 -4.59 20.17 -7.22
C PHE A 181 -3.15 20.43 -7.66
N LYS A 182 -2.77 21.68 -7.91
CA LYS A 182 -1.39 22.05 -8.29
C LYS A 182 -0.37 21.61 -7.25
N ASP A 183 -0.66 21.83 -5.97
CA ASP A 183 0.20 21.40 -4.86
C ASP A 183 0.34 19.88 -4.79
N ALA A 184 -0.77 19.14 -4.95
CA ALA A 184 -0.79 17.68 -4.92
C ALA A 184 -0.12 17.03 -6.14
N PHE A 185 -0.53 17.40 -7.35
CA PHE A 185 0.00 16.87 -8.61
C PHE A 185 1.46 17.28 -8.83
N GLY A 186 1.86 18.46 -8.35
CA GLY A 186 3.25 18.92 -8.38
C GLY A 186 4.21 18.12 -7.50
N GLN A 187 3.71 17.27 -6.58
CA GLN A 187 4.56 16.31 -5.86
C GLN A 187 4.82 15.03 -6.65
N LEU A 188 4.02 14.72 -7.67
CA LEU A 188 4.06 13.43 -8.35
C LEU A 188 5.10 13.42 -9.49
N PRO A 189 5.83 12.30 -9.70
CA PRO A 189 6.81 12.18 -10.78
C PRO A 189 6.22 12.37 -12.18
N ASP A 190 6.93 13.03 -13.09
CA ASP A 190 6.48 13.25 -14.47
C ASP A 190 6.45 11.98 -15.32
N ASP A 191 7.29 11.00 -14.98
CA ASP A 191 7.42 9.70 -15.61
C ASP A 191 6.46 8.64 -15.03
N ALA A 192 5.49 9.05 -14.20
CA ALA A 192 4.47 8.15 -13.67
C ALA A 192 3.55 7.59 -14.77
N LEU A 193 3.27 6.28 -14.68
CA LEU A 193 2.28 5.56 -15.50
C LEU A 193 0.85 5.89 -15.08
N LEU A 194 0.68 6.19 -13.78
CA LEU A 194 -0.60 6.51 -13.15
C LEU A 194 -0.36 7.64 -12.16
N LYS A 195 -1.25 8.63 -12.16
CA LYS A 195 -1.35 9.69 -11.16
C LYS A 195 -2.77 9.73 -10.62
N LEU A 196 -2.93 9.80 -9.31
CA LEU A 196 -4.22 9.91 -8.64
C LEU A 196 -4.17 11.11 -7.69
N TYR A 197 -5.30 11.77 -7.55
CA TYR A 197 -5.55 12.83 -6.59
C TYR A 197 -6.89 12.59 -5.92
N ALA A 198 -6.94 12.90 -4.62
CA ALA A 198 -8.17 12.99 -3.87
C ALA A 198 -8.14 14.20 -2.94
N SER A 199 -9.24 14.96 -2.91
CA SER A 199 -9.40 16.08 -1.99
C SER A 199 -9.79 15.59 -0.60
N GLY A 200 -9.10 16.06 0.43
CA GLY A 200 -9.40 15.73 1.82
C GLY A 200 -10.81 16.12 2.25
N PRO A 201 -11.34 17.31 1.89
CA PRO A 201 -12.74 17.66 2.15
C PRO A 201 -13.75 16.73 1.48
N GLY A 202 -13.50 16.30 0.24
CA GLY A 202 -14.38 15.38 -0.46
C GLY A 202 -14.33 13.96 0.10
N LEU A 203 -13.14 13.47 0.44
CA LEU A 203 -12.97 12.21 1.17
C LEU A 203 -13.67 12.25 2.54
N SER A 204 -13.60 13.37 3.25
CA SER A 204 -14.28 13.54 4.54
C SER A 204 -15.81 13.50 4.41
N LYS A 205 -16.37 14.15 3.39
CA LYS A 205 -17.82 14.05 3.06
C LYS A 205 -18.21 12.60 2.75
N LEU A 206 -17.37 11.91 1.96
CA LEU A 206 -17.55 10.51 1.62
C LEU A 206 -17.58 9.62 2.87
N VAL A 207 -16.59 9.74 3.76
CA VAL A 207 -16.56 9.00 5.03
C VAL A 207 -17.75 9.38 5.93
N GLY A 208 -18.14 10.65 5.95
CA GLY A 208 -19.33 11.12 6.66
C GLY A 208 -20.64 10.49 6.17
N SER A 209 -20.70 10.09 4.90
CA SER A 209 -21.85 9.40 4.31
C SER A 209 -21.89 7.89 4.58
N LEU A 210 -20.78 7.29 5.03
CA LEU A 210 -20.73 5.90 5.47
C LEU A 210 -21.44 5.75 6.83
N SER A 211 -21.96 4.56 7.13
CA SER A 211 -22.58 4.24 8.41
C SER A 211 -21.98 2.99 9.05
N GLY A 212 -22.12 2.89 10.37
CA GLY A 212 -21.70 1.72 11.14
C GLY A 212 -20.17 1.46 11.10
N VAL A 213 -19.80 0.18 11.07
CA VAL A 213 -18.40 -0.27 11.14
C VAL A 213 -17.52 0.26 10.00
N ALA A 214 -18.09 0.50 8.82
CA ALA A 214 -17.37 1.05 7.67
C ALA A 214 -16.92 2.49 7.92
N GLN A 215 -17.77 3.31 8.55
CA GLN A 215 -17.42 4.66 8.95
C GLN A 215 -16.36 4.66 10.06
N THR A 216 -16.48 3.76 11.06
CA THR A 216 -15.49 3.66 12.14
C THR A 216 -14.11 3.25 11.62
N ALA A 217 -14.05 2.31 10.67
CA ALA A 217 -12.78 1.91 10.04
C ALA A 217 -12.16 3.04 9.20
N ALA A 218 -12.97 3.73 8.39
CA ALA A 218 -12.49 4.83 7.54
C ALA A 218 -12.14 6.10 8.35
N ALA A 219 -12.87 6.39 9.43
CA ALA A 219 -12.56 7.46 10.39
C ALA A 219 -11.49 7.08 11.42
N GLY A 220 -10.97 5.83 11.35
CA GLY A 220 -9.81 5.36 12.12
C GLY A 220 -8.54 6.16 11.81
N GLY A 221 -8.51 6.86 10.67
CA GLY A 221 -7.69 8.06 10.47
C GLY A 221 -8.23 9.20 11.35
N SER A 222 -7.74 9.26 12.58
CA SER A 222 -7.94 10.28 13.62
C SER A 222 -8.54 11.63 13.16
N SER A 223 -9.60 12.12 13.84
CA SER A 223 -10.19 13.47 13.63
C SER A 223 -9.22 14.62 13.90
N SER A 224 -8.06 14.32 14.46
CA SER A 224 -6.98 15.28 14.65
C SER A 224 -6.21 15.57 13.36
N TYR A 225 -6.44 14.84 12.27
CA TYR A 225 -5.80 15.08 10.98
C TYR A 225 -6.88 15.48 9.99
N LYS A 226 -7.02 16.79 9.79
CA LYS A 226 -7.79 17.28 8.66
C LYS A 226 -6.91 17.09 7.44
N LEU A 227 -7.26 16.15 6.57
CA LEU A 227 -6.55 15.97 5.31
C LEU A 227 -6.86 17.15 4.38
N ASP A 228 -5.85 17.73 3.74
CA ASP A 228 -6.05 18.69 2.65
C ASP A 228 -6.19 17.95 1.32
N TRP A 229 -5.24 17.06 1.02
CA TRP A 229 -5.25 16.22 -0.17
C TRP A 229 -4.42 14.94 0.01
N VAL A 230 -4.69 13.95 -0.84
CA VAL A 230 -3.85 12.76 -1.08
C VAL A 230 -3.55 12.69 -2.57
N ALA A 231 -2.31 12.37 -2.91
CA ALA A 231 -1.86 12.10 -4.26
C ALA A 231 -1.15 10.75 -4.30
N VAL A 232 -1.30 9.99 -5.38
CA VAL A 232 -0.65 8.68 -5.55
C VAL A 232 -0.05 8.61 -6.95
N SER A 233 1.13 8.02 -7.10
CA SER A 233 1.70 7.70 -8.39
C SER A 233 2.24 6.28 -8.46
N ALA A 234 2.21 5.70 -9.65
CA ALA A 234 2.90 4.45 -9.96
C ALA A 234 3.94 4.68 -11.06
N VAL A 235 5.17 4.24 -10.84
CA VAL A 235 6.31 4.42 -11.74
C VAL A 235 6.93 3.05 -12.02
N ALA A 236 7.25 2.77 -13.28
CA ALA A 236 8.15 1.67 -13.63
C ALA A 236 9.58 2.23 -13.65
N ALA A 237 10.39 1.82 -12.69
CA ALA A 237 11.81 2.15 -12.61
C ALA A 237 12.64 1.11 -13.39
N ASP A 238 13.94 1.37 -13.53
CA ASP A 238 14.88 0.51 -14.26
C ASP A 238 14.89 -0.95 -13.74
N ASP A 239 14.80 -1.11 -12.43
CA ASP A 239 14.95 -2.36 -11.70
C ASP A 239 13.74 -2.67 -10.80
N GLY A 240 12.58 -2.06 -11.02
CA GLY A 240 11.40 -2.37 -10.21
C GLY A 240 10.19 -1.50 -10.46
N ILE A 241 9.16 -1.71 -9.66
CA ILE A 241 7.92 -0.92 -9.68
C ILE A 241 7.83 -0.15 -8.38
N LYS A 242 7.63 1.16 -8.48
CA LYS A 242 7.47 2.08 -7.36
C LYS A 242 6.04 2.58 -7.28
N LEU A 243 5.48 2.53 -6.08
CA LEU A 243 4.22 3.18 -5.72
C LEU A 243 4.53 4.25 -4.68
N GLU A 244 4.15 5.49 -4.96
CA GLU A 244 4.31 6.61 -4.03
C GLU A 244 2.96 7.21 -3.69
N ALA A 245 2.77 7.61 -2.44
CA ALA A 245 1.62 8.35 -1.99
C ALA A 245 2.06 9.53 -1.13
N ASP A 246 1.62 10.72 -1.49
CA ASP A 246 1.85 11.96 -0.77
C ASP A 246 0.52 12.40 -0.14
N ALA A 247 0.57 12.86 1.10
CA ALA A 247 -0.63 13.29 1.82
C ALA A 247 -0.31 14.53 2.66
N LYS A 248 -1.09 15.59 2.45
CA LYS A 248 -0.92 16.86 3.14
C LYS A 248 -1.99 17.07 4.19
N SER A 249 -1.56 17.50 5.37
CA SER A 249 -2.43 17.80 6.50
C SER A 249 -2.81 19.27 6.55
N ALA A 250 -4.10 19.57 6.52
CA ALA A 250 -4.67 20.92 6.56
C ALA A 250 -4.45 21.65 7.90
N ASN A 251 -4.04 20.94 8.96
CA ASN A 251 -3.74 21.56 10.26
C ASN A 251 -2.24 21.52 10.64
N GLY A 252 -1.37 21.22 9.68
CA GLY A 252 0.07 21.26 9.89
C GLY A 252 0.66 20.07 10.64
N VAL A 253 -0.15 19.05 10.98
CA VAL A 253 0.31 17.88 11.73
C VAL A 253 0.58 16.72 10.78
N SER A 254 1.84 16.26 10.70
CA SER A 254 2.24 15.05 9.96
C SER A 254 1.39 13.83 10.34
N LEU A 255 0.97 13.06 9.34
CA LEU A 255 0.17 11.84 9.49
C LEU A 255 0.99 10.69 10.07
N THR A 256 2.30 10.68 9.83
CA THR A 256 3.20 9.56 10.12
C THR A 256 4.08 9.77 11.36
N GLY A 257 3.95 10.92 12.04
CA GLY A 257 4.77 11.28 13.22
C GLY A 257 6.10 11.92 12.83
N SER A 258 7.11 11.83 13.69
CA SER A 258 8.47 12.34 13.39
C SER A 258 9.35 11.24 12.79
N ALA A 259 10.12 11.57 11.76
CA ALA A 259 11.08 10.65 11.18
C ALA A 259 12.25 10.39 12.15
N TYR A 260 12.71 9.15 12.24
CA TYR A 260 13.79 8.69 13.12
C TYR A 260 14.69 7.69 12.38
N ALA A 261 15.91 7.49 12.89
CA ALA A 261 16.80 6.43 12.46
C ALA A 261 16.69 5.28 13.46
N SER A 262 16.39 4.07 12.98
CA SER A 262 16.22 2.90 13.84
C SER A 262 17.48 2.62 14.65
N GLN A 263 17.34 2.58 15.97
CA GLN A 263 18.41 2.13 16.88
C GLN A 263 18.31 0.62 17.12
N LEU A 264 17.13 0.02 16.91
CA LEU A 264 16.90 -1.40 17.12
C LEU A 264 17.46 -2.29 16.01
N ILE A 265 17.74 -1.74 14.82
CA ILE A 265 18.39 -2.48 13.72
C ILE A 265 19.82 -2.91 14.08
N SER A 266 20.51 -2.20 14.98
CA SER A 266 21.92 -2.44 15.30
C SER A 266 22.23 -3.83 15.87
N GLY A 267 21.23 -4.48 16.48
CA GLY A 267 21.36 -5.86 16.95
C GLY A 267 20.85 -6.91 15.96
N VAL A 268 20.09 -6.52 14.93
CA VAL A 268 19.44 -7.47 14.02
C VAL A 268 20.51 -8.22 13.21
N PRO A 269 20.55 -9.57 13.26
CA PRO A 269 21.49 -10.35 12.46
C PRO A 269 21.34 -10.10 10.96
N ALA A 270 22.46 -10.14 10.22
CA ALA A 270 22.48 -9.87 8.77
C ALA A 270 21.60 -10.82 7.94
N ASP A 271 21.34 -12.03 8.41
CA ASP A 271 20.52 -13.04 7.73
C ASP A 271 18.99 -12.84 7.95
N ALA A 272 18.56 -11.70 8.49
CA ALA A 272 17.16 -11.34 8.61
C ALA A 272 16.50 -11.21 7.22
N LEU A 273 15.41 -11.96 7.02
CA LEU A 273 14.65 -11.98 5.78
C LEU A 273 13.59 -10.88 5.71
N VAL A 274 13.07 -10.51 6.88
CA VAL A 274 12.10 -9.43 7.04
C VAL A 274 12.57 -8.58 8.20
N PHE A 275 12.53 -7.27 8.02
CA PHE A 275 12.74 -6.30 9.08
C PHE A 275 11.67 -5.21 8.96
N ALA A 276 10.92 -5.01 10.03
CA ALA A 276 9.95 -3.93 10.14
C ALA A 276 10.28 -3.11 11.39
N THR A 277 10.29 -1.80 11.28
CA THR A 277 10.44 -0.88 12.41
C THR A 277 9.42 0.24 12.30
N PHE A 278 8.86 0.63 13.42
CA PHE A 278 8.04 1.82 13.56
C PHE A 278 8.29 2.41 14.95
N HIS A 279 8.03 3.71 15.10
CA HIS A 279 8.07 4.35 16.40
C HIS A 279 6.63 4.71 16.79
N GLY A 280 6.18 4.18 17.93
CA GLY A 280 4.90 4.59 18.49
C GLY A 280 4.91 6.08 18.82
N ARG A 281 3.74 6.68 18.97
CA ARG A 281 3.66 8.08 19.36
C ARG A 281 3.20 8.15 20.80
N SER A 282 3.94 8.87 21.63
CA SER A 282 3.37 9.41 22.85
C SER A 282 2.15 10.28 22.50
N GLY A 283 0.98 9.87 22.98
CA GLY A 283 -0.29 10.57 22.74
C GLY A 283 -1.08 10.18 21.48
N PHE A 284 -0.62 9.23 20.66
CA PHE A 284 -1.54 8.54 19.73
C PHE A 284 -2.30 7.49 20.53
N ASP A 285 -3.55 7.81 20.89
CA ASP A 285 -4.43 6.88 21.61
C ASP A 285 -5.45 6.27 20.63
N PRO A 286 -5.09 5.20 19.89
CA PRO A 286 -6.05 4.50 19.04
C PRO A 286 -7.19 3.89 19.86
N LEU A 287 -6.92 3.60 21.14
CA LEU A 287 -7.94 3.09 22.06
C LEU A 287 -8.98 4.16 22.38
N SER A 288 -8.65 5.46 22.40
CA SER A 288 -9.64 6.52 22.63
C SER A 288 -10.81 6.46 21.64
N ARG A 289 -10.54 6.14 20.38
CA ARG A 289 -11.55 5.98 19.32
C ARG A 289 -12.34 4.70 19.45
N LEU A 290 -11.65 3.60 19.76
CA LEU A 290 -12.33 2.35 20.07
C LEU A 290 -13.24 2.53 21.28
N ARG A 291 -12.81 3.22 22.34
CA ARG A 291 -13.64 3.57 23.51
C ARG A 291 -14.83 4.46 23.18
N GLN A 292 -14.73 5.31 22.14
CA GLN A 292 -15.86 6.11 21.66
C GLN A 292 -16.92 5.25 20.94
N ASN A 293 -16.58 4.03 20.52
CA ASN A 293 -17.56 3.08 19.98
C ASN A 293 -18.36 2.43 21.15
N PRO A 294 -19.69 2.61 21.23
CA PRO A 294 -20.52 2.06 22.31
C PRO A 294 -20.43 0.54 22.44
N ALA A 295 -20.27 -0.19 21.34
CA ALA A 295 -20.16 -1.65 21.37
C ALA A 295 -18.84 -2.09 21.99
N PHE A 296 -17.75 -1.37 21.73
CA PHE A 296 -16.44 -1.68 22.27
C PHE A 296 -16.31 -1.25 23.73
N SER A 297 -16.83 -0.08 24.11
CA SER A 297 -16.77 0.40 25.50
C SER A 297 -17.54 -0.50 26.47
N GLN A 298 -18.59 -1.17 26.01
CA GLN A 298 -19.32 -2.16 26.80
C GLN A 298 -18.52 -3.44 27.08
N VAL A 299 -17.70 -3.89 26.12
CA VAL A 299 -16.90 -5.13 26.25
C VAL A 299 -15.50 -4.88 26.81
N LEU A 300 -14.99 -3.65 26.73
CA LEU A 300 -13.63 -3.31 27.16
C LEU A 300 -13.34 -3.71 28.62
N PRO A 301 -14.21 -3.42 29.62
CA PRO A 301 -13.96 -3.86 31.00
C PRO A 301 -13.84 -5.37 31.13
N GLN A 302 -14.59 -6.14 30.32
CA GLN A 302 -14.52 -7.60 30.32
C GLN A 302 -13.21 -8.09 29.70
N ILE A 303 -12.73 -7.42 28.64
CA ILE A 303 -11.42 -7.69 28.03
C ILE A 303 -10.30 -7.37 29.02
N GLU A 304 -10.32 -6.21 29.67
CA GLU A 304 -9.32 -5.80 30.65
C GLU A 304 -9.31 -6.71 31.88
N GLN A 305 -10.49 -7.12 32.35
CA GLN A 305 -10.62 -8.12 33.40
C GLN A 305 -10.09 -9.49 32.95
N ALA A 306 -10.34 -9.87 31.70
CA ALA A 306 -9.84 -11.09 31.09
C ALA A 306 -8.33 -11.05 30.84
N LEU A 307 -7.72 -9.89 30.64
CA LEU A 307 -6.27 -9.69 30.55
C LEU A 307 -5.63 -9.53 31.95
N GLY A 308 -6.41 -9.09 32.94
CA GLY A 308 -5.93 -8.74 34.27
C GLY A 308 -5.13 -7.43 34.29
N MET A 309 -5.29 -6.58 33.26
CA MET A 309 -4.65 -5.27 33.17
C MET A 309 -5.36 -4.35 32.18
N PRO A 310 -5.20 -3.02 32.33
CA PRO A 310 -5.68 -2.05 31.36
C PRO A 310 -5.03 -2.25 29.99
N LEU A 311 -5.80 -2.05 28.91
CA LEU A 311 -5.30 -2.23 27.53
C LEU A 311 -4.26 -1.18 27.15
N GLU A 312 -4.29 -0.03 27.81
CA GLU A 312 -3.31 1.06 27.73
C GLU A 312 -1.91 0.56 28.05
N ASN A 313 -1.76 -0.34 29.03
CA ASN A 313 -0.45 -0.89 29.39
C ASN A 313 0.14 -1.73 28.25
N LEU A 314 -0.70 -2.37 27.44
CA LEU A 314 -0.24 -3.14 26.27
C LEU A 314 0.11 -2.21 25.11
N VAL A 315 -0.65 -1.13 24.91
CA VAL A 315 -0.31 -0.11 23.90
C VAL A 315 0.97 0.64 24.27
N ALA A 316 1.19 0.90 25.56
CA ALA A 316 2.39 1.55 26.09
C ALA A 316 3.68 0.79 25.76
N LEU A 317 3.62 -0.53 25.60
CA LEU A 317 4.78 -1.34 25.17
C LEU A 317 5.34 -0.89 23.81
N PHE A 318 4.51 -0.29 22.97
CA PHE A 318 4.82 0.10 21.61
C PHE A 318 4.92 1.61 21.44
N GLU A 319 4.95 2.40 22.53
CA GLU A 319 5.04 3.88 22.47
C GLU A 319 6.39 4.38 21.96
N HIS A 320 7.44 3.58 22.09
CA HIS A 320 8.79 3.88 21.63
C HIS A 320 9.10 3.16 20.31
N GLU A 321 10.38 3.09 19.93
CA GLU A 321 10.77 2.28 18.78
C GLU A 321 10.40 0.80 19.01
N THR A 322 9.77 0.21 18.01
CA THR A 322 9.47 -1.22 17.93
C THR A 322 10.06 -1.78 16.66
N ALA A 323 10.79 -2.89 16.76
CA ALA A 323 11.29 -3.63 15.61
C ALA A 323 10.82 -5.09 15.63
N LEU A 324 10.36 -5.58 14.49
CA LEU A 324 10.06 -6.97 14.24
C LEU A 324 11.03 -7.48 13.17
N TYR A 325 11.61 -8.66 13.37
CA TYR A 325 12.37 -9.32 12.32
C TYR A 325 12.10 -10.82 12.25
N VAL A 326 12.26 -11.38 11.05
CA VAL A 326 12.08 -12.80 10.76
C VAL A 326 13.37 -13.38 10.20
N ARG A 327 13.78 -14.53 10.74
CA ARG A 327 14.95 -15.29 10.30
C ARG A 327 14.58 -16.73 9.96
N ARG A 328 15.48 -17.40 9.27
CA ARG A 328 15.39 -18.85 9.06
C ARG A 328 15.72 -19.56 10.37
N GLY A 329 14.82 -20.41 10.84
CA GLY A 329 15.07 -21.28 11.99
C GLY A 329 15.12 -22.76 11.62
N PRO A 330 15.60 -23.62 12.52
CA PRO A 330 15.53 -25.06 12.35
C PRO A 330 14.08 -25.54 12.48
N GLY A 331 13.44 -25.85 11.36
CA GLY A 331 12.12 -26.48 11.31
C GLY A 331 10.91 -25.53 11.41
N LEU A 332 11.07 -24.31 11.92
CA LEU A 332 10.09 -23.22 11.85
C LEU A 332 10.78 -21.85 11.67
N PRO A 333 10.14 -20.85 11.04
CA PRO A 333 10.66 -19.49 11.02
C PRO A 333 10.87 -18.96 12.44
N GLU A 334 11.92 -18.18 12.62
CA GLU A 334 12.20 -17.47 13.86
C GLU A 334 11.63 -16.07 13.79
N PHE A 335 10.85 -15.71 14.81
CA PHE A 335 10.24 -14.39 14.94
C PHE A 335 10.83 -13.70 16.16
N SER A 336 11.18 -12.43 16.01
CA SER A 336 11.72 -11.61 17.08
C SER A 336 11.06 -10.25 17.10
N LEU A 337 10.59 -9.83 18.27
CA LEU A 337 10.05 -8.51 18.56
C LEU A 337 11.00 -7.81 19.55
N VAL A 338 11.56 -6.68 19.16
CA VAL A 338 12.40 -5.83 20.00
C VAL A 338 11.63 -4.56 20.31
N LEU A 339 11.57 -4.22 21.59
CA LEU A 339 10.98 -2.99 22.10
C LEU A 339 12.10 -2.12 22.65
N GLU A 340 12.15 -0.86 22.26
CA GLU A 340 12.84 0.15 23.05
C GLU A 340 12.10 0.31 24.38
N ALA A 341 12.82 0.14 25.48
CA ALA A 341 12.25 0.04 26.81
C ALA A 341 13.05 0.91 27.78
N PRO A 342 12.82 2.24 27.78
CA PRO A 342 13.48 3.16 28.69
C PRO A 342 13.32 2.75 30.16
N ASP A 343 12.13 2.24 30.53
CA ASP A 343 11.91 1.48 31.77
C ASP A 343 11.80 -0.02 31.47
N THR A 344 12.96 -0.67 31.38
CA THR A 344 13.03 -2.11 31.10
C THR A 344 12.30 -2.96 32.14
N GLN A 345 12.29 -2.56 33.42
CA GLN A 345 11.63 -3.34 34.48
C GLN A 345 10.11 -3.27 34.37
N GLN A 346 9.56 -2.09 34.09
CA GLN A 346 8.13 -1.93 33.86
C GLN A 346 7.65 -2.69 32.62
N THR A 347 8.43 -2.64 31.52
CA THR A 347 8.15 -3.40 30.29
C THR A 347 8.15 -4.91 30.56
N LEU A 348 9.17 -5.42 31.26
CA LEU A 348 9.24 -6.84 31.64
C LEU A 348 8.06 -7.25 32.54
N THR A 349 7.71 -6.42 33.53
CA THR A 349 6.57 -6.68 34.42
C THR A 349 5.26 -6.83 33.65
N THR A 350 5.08 -5.99 32.62
CA THR A 350 3.90 -6.04 31.75
C THR A 350 3.87 -7.33 30.93
N ILE A 351 4.99 -7.70 30.30
CA ILE A 351 5.11 -8.94 29.52
C ILE A 351 4.93 -10.17 30.41
N ASP A 352 5.51 -10.19 31.61
CA ASP A 352 5.38 -11.27 32.57
C ASP A 352 3.94 -11.50 33.01
N ARG A 353 3.20 -10.41 33.25
CA ARG A 353 1.77 -10.47 33.60
C ARG A 353 0.96 -11.04 32.44
N LEU A 354 1.25 -10.61 31.21
CA LEU A 354 0.61 -11.14 30.01
C LEU A 354 0.90 -12.63 29.84
N ALA A 355 2.15 -13.06 29.98
CA ALA A 355 2.55 -14.46 29.87
C ALA A 355 1.87 -15.32 30.95
N ALA A 356 1.82 -14.85 32.19
CA ALA A 356 1.10 -15.51 33.29
C ALA A 356 -0.43 -15.55 33.07
N ARG A 357 -0.97 -14.68 32.21
CA ARG A 357 -2.38 -14.75 31.82
C ARG A 357 -2.59 -15.75 30.69
N VAL A 358 -1.69 -15.80 29.71
CA VAL A 358 -1.73 -16.79 28.62
C VAL A 358 -1.72 -18.22 29.14
N THR A 359 -0.96 -18.52 30.21
CA THR A 359 -0.96 -19.87 30.83
C THR A 359 -2.32 -20.28 31.42
N LYS A 360 -3.22 -19.34 31.68
CA LYS A 360 -4.59 -19.61 32.14
C LYS A 360 -5.57 -19.84 30.99
N LEU A 361 -5.21 -19.42 29.77
CA LEU A 361 -6.07 -19.45 28.59
C LEU A 361 -5.65 -20.51 27.56
N ALA A 362 -4.38 -20.90 27.57
CA ALA A 362 -3.79 -21.86 26.66
C ALA A 362 -2.90 -22.86 27.42
N PRO A 363 -2.67 -24.07 26.89
CA PRO A 363 -1.76 -25.06 27.47
C PRO A 363 -0.29 -24.64 27.27
N ALA A 364 0.11 -23.58 27.97
CA ALA A 364 1.46 -23.03 27.93
C ALA A 364 2.13 -23.12 29.32
N ARG A 365 3.45 -23.30 29.34
CA ARG A 365 4.22 -23.41 30.58
C ARG A 365 5.25 -22.31 30.69
N LEU A 366 5.21 -21.57 31.80
CA LEU A 366 6.28 -20.64 32.15
C LEU A 366 7.52 -21.41 32.61
N GLY A 367 8.69 -20.87 32.28
CA GLY A 367 9.97 -21.36 32.75
C GLY A 367 11.03 -20.28 32.70
N GLU A 368 12.22 -20.61 33.17
CA GLU A 368 13.38 -19.71 33.17
C GLU A 368 14.59 -20.45 32.61
N GLU A 369 15.45 -19.72 31.93
CA GLU A 369 16.73 -20.21 31.43
C GLU A 369 17.79 -19.09 31.55
N ASN A 370 19.06 -19.47 31.40
CA ASN A 370 20.17 -18.51 31.37
C ASN A 370 20.80 -18.53 29.99
N GLN A 371 20.92 -17.36 29.36
CA GLN A 371 21.60 -17.21 28.07
C GLN A 371 22.71 -16.18 28.19
N GLY A 372 23.97 -16.64 28.17
CA GLY A 372 25.13 -15.74 28.21
C GLY A 372 25.14 -14.81 29.42
N GLY A 373 24.78 -15.33 30.61
CA GLY A 373 24.71 -14.58 31.86
C GLY A 373 23.42 -13.78 32.07
N LEU A 374 22.51 -13.77 31.09
CA LEU A 374 21.23 -13.07 31.16
C LEU A 374 20.12 -14.02 31.63
N ALA A 375 19.33 -13.58 32.59
CA ALA A 375 18.11 -14.29 32.99
C ALA A 375 17.05 -14.13 31.89
N VAL A 376 16.60 -15.26 31.33
CA VAL A 376 15.62 -15.32 30.26
C VAL A 376 14.38 -16.03 30.76
N LYS A 377 13.21 -15.44 30.53
CA LYS A 377 11.93 -16.08 30.80
C LYS A 377 11.41 -16.76 29.54
N THR A 378 10.69 -17.85 29.73
CA THR A 378 10.18 -18.67 28.63
C THR A 378 8.69 -18.97 28.81
N LEU A 379 7.98 -19.06 27.70
CA LEU A 379 6.60 -19.51 27.62
C LEU A 379 6.51 -20.58 26.53
N ASN A 380 6.39 -21.83 26.95
CA ASN A 380 6.46 -23.01 26.10
C ASN A 380 5.07 -23.52 25.74
N PHE A 381 4.77 -23.59 24.43
CA PHE A 381 3.51 -24.08 23.84
C PHE A 381 3.65 -25.49 23.23
N GLY A 382 4.68 -26.25 23.62
CA GLY A 382 5.04 -27.55 23.07
C GLY A 382 6.03 -27.43 21.91
N ARG A 383 5.56 -27.03 20.72
CA ARG A 383 6.40 -26.94 19.51
C ARG A 383 7.15 -25.62 19.38
N VAL A 384 6.67 -24.57 20.04
CA VAL A 384 7.23 -23.23 20.00
C VAL A 384 7.41 -22.75 21.43
N THR A 385 8.56 -22.15 21.70
CA THR A 385 8.85 -21.50 22.98
C THR A 385 9.16 -20.04 22.71
N VAL A 386 8.34 -19.15 23.27
CA VAL A 386 8.64 -17.71 23.30
C VAL A 386 9.60 -17.46 24.45
N ARG A 387 10.64 -16.67 24.20
CA ARG A 387 11.68 -16.30 25.16
C ARG A 387 11.72 -14.79 25.25
N TRP A 388 11.91 -14.23 26.44
CA TRP A 388 12.12 -12.79 26.58
C TRP A 388 13.09 -12.42 27.68
N ALA A 389 13.81 -11.32 27.44
CA ALA A 389 14.72 -10.72 28.41
C ALA A 389 14.89 -9.22 28.12
N GLY A 390 15.24 -8.47 29.16
CA GLY A 390 15.57 -7.05 29.07
C GLY A 390 17.08 -6.83 29.20
N PHE A 391 17.63 -5.94 28.38
CA PHE A 391 19.04 -5.56 28.37
C PHE A 391 19.23 -4.23 27.63
N ASP A 392 20.20 -3.42 28.04
CA ASP A 392 20.62 -2.19 27.33
C ASP A 392 19.48 -1.24 26.92
N GLY A 393 18.48 -1.08 27.81
CA GLY A 393 17.31 -0.23 27.55
C GLY A 393 16.33 -0.81 26.52
N ARG A 394 16.34 -2.13 26.32
CA ARG A 394 15.52 -2.86 25.35
C ARG A 394 14.89 -4.08 26.01
N VAL A 395 13.77 -4.53 25.46
CA VAL A 395 13.23 -5.87 25.72
C VAL A 395 13.07 -6.61 24.41
N LEU A 396 13.65 -7.80 24.30
CA LEU A 396 13.53 -8.67 23.14
C LEU A 396 12.68 -9.89 23.51
N LEU A 397 11.69 -10.19 22.68
CA LEU A 397 10.91 -11.42 22.67
C LEU A 397 11.24 -12.19 21.41
N THR A 398 11.50 -13.49 21.50
CA THR A 398 11.86 -14.30 20.33
C THR A 398 11.38 -15.75 20.44
N THR A 399 11.08 -16.38 19.31
CA THR A 399 10.87 -17.85 19.25
C THR A 399 12.16 -18.62 19.08
N SER A 400 13.26 -17.95 18.73
CA SER A 400 14.57 -18.54 18.51
C SER A 400 15.24 -18.96 19.83
N PRO A 401 15.81 -20.17 19.93
CA PRO A 401 16.63 -20.55 21.08
C PRO A 401 17.87 -19.68 21.27
N THR A 402 18.44 -19.13 20.20
CA THR A 402 19.66 -18.29 20.22
C THR A 402 19.37 -16.81 19.99
N GLY A 403 18.13 -16.42 19.69
CA GLY A 403 17.80 -15.07 19.22
C GLY A 403 18.27 -13.93 20.14
N ILE A 404 18.22 -14.11 21.46
CA ILE A 404 18.73 -13.11 22.42
C ILE A 404 20.25 -12.99 22.37
N ALA A 405 20.96 -14.12 22.27
CA ALA A 405 22.41 -14.14 22.14
C ALA A 405 22.86 -13.59 20.78
N ASP A 406 22.21 -14.01 19.69
CA ASP A 406 22.53 -13.58 18.32
C ASP A 406 22.36 -12.06 18.18
N TYR A 407 21.28 -11.51 18.73
CA TYR A 407 21.02 -10.08 18.69
C TYR A 407 22.12 -9.27 19.39
N ARG A 408 22.60 -9.76 20.54
CA ARG A 408 23.65 -9.12 21.35
C ARG A 408 25.07 -9.39 20.86
N SER A 409 25.26 -10.35 19.95
CA SER A 409 26.57 -10.72 19.43
C SER A 409 27.20 -9.61 18.60
N SER A 410 28.53 -9.62 18.44
CA SER A 410 29.26 -8.72 17.54
C SER A 410 29.37 -9.23 16.10
N GLY A 411 28.57 -10.24 15.71
CA GLY A 411 28.55 -10.76 14.35
C GLY A 411 27.91 -9.80 13.35
N ASP A 412 27.86 -10.21 12.08
CA ASP A 412 27.31 -9.39 11.00
C ASP A 412 25.87 -8.94 11.27
N LYS A 413 25.60 -7.66 10.99
CA LYS A 413 24.32 -6.99 11.27
C LYS A 413 23.63 -6.57 9.99
N LEU A 414 22.29 -6.60 10.03
CA LEU A 414 21.45 -6.17 8.90
C LEU A 414 21.72 -4.72 8.50
N ALA A 415 21.98 -3.85 9.48
CA ALA A 415 22.32 -2.45 9.23
C ALA A 415 23.55 -2.26 8.33
N ASP A 416 24.44 -3.27 8.31
CA ASP A 416 25.67 -3.25 7.53
C ASP A 416 25.60 -4.09 6.24
N ASP A 417 24.57 -4.91 6.09
CA ASP A 417 24.36 -5.80 4.96
C ASP A 417 24.18 -5.03 3.65
N SER A 418 24.89 -5.45 2.59
CA SER A 418 24.85 -4.78 1.30
C SER A 418 23.51 -4.96 0.60
N ALA A 419 22.87 -6.14 0.70
CA ALA A 419 21.58 -6.35 0.05
C ALA A 419 20.49 -5.48 0.69
N TYR A 420 20.52 -5.31 2.00
CA TYR A 420 19.66 -4.35 2.71
C TYR A 420 19.90 -2.91 2.23
N LYS A 421 21.16 -2.46 2.20
CA LYS A 421 21.51 -1.10 1.76
C LYS A 421 21.13 -0.84 0.30
N ASP A 422 21.40 -1.79 -0.58
CA ASP A 422 21.06 -1.70 -2.01
C ASP A 422 19.55 -1.63 -2.21
N ALA A 423 18.76 -2.43 -1.47
CA ALA A 423 17.30 -2.39 -1.52
C ALA A 423 16.74 -1.04 -1.06
N LEU A 424 17.27 -0.46 0.03
CA LEU A 424 16.88 0.86 0.50
C LEU A 424 17.25 1.95 -0.52
N SER A 425 18.43 1.85 -1.13
CA SER A 425 18.89 2.77 -2.16
C SER A 425 18.00 2.70 -3.41
N GLY A 426 17.66 1.50 -3.89
CA GLY A 426 16.76 1.31 -5.04
C GLY A 426 15.36 1.85 -4.78
N ALA A 427 14.87 1.72 -3.54
CA ALA A 427 13.59 2.30 -3.12
C ALA A 427 13.62 3.83 -2.96
N GLY A 428 14.82 4.44 -2.89
CA GLY A 428 14.99 5.85 -2.55
C GLY A 428 14.65 6.18 -1.09
N ALA A 429 14.82 5.22 -0.19
CA ALA A 429 14.52 5.40 1.23
C ALA A 429 15.48 6.42 1.88
N PRO A 430 14.98 7.42 2.63
CA PRO A 430 15.82 8.36 3.35
C PRO A 430 16.47 7.72 4.59
N ASP A 431 17.54 8.32 5.09
CA ASP A 431 18.24 7.88 6.32
C ASP A 431 17.33 7.85 7.57
N LYS A 432 16.28 8.68 7.56
CA LYS A 432 15.27 8.75 8.63
C LYS A 432 13.90 8.50 8.06
N THR A 433 13.18 7.56 8.65
CA THR A 433 11.83 7.17 8.25
C THR A 433 10.88 7.31 9.43
N ASN A 434 9.59 7.41 9.17
CA ASN A 434 8.53 7.30 10.16
C ASN A 434 8.19 5.83 10.49
N GLY A 435 8.67 4.93 9.65
CA GLY A 435 8.53 3.49 9.72
C GLY A 435 9.09 2.90 8.44
N LEU A 436 9.61 1.69 8.54
CA LEU A 436 10.28 0.98 7.45
C LEU A 436 9.90 -0.50 7.50
N LEU A 437 9.64 -1.08 6.33
CA LEU A 437 9.54 -2.51 6.09
C LEU A 437 10.54 -2.86 4.99
N TYR A 438 11.38 -3.84 5.25
CA TYR A 438 12.27 -4.50 4.30
C TYR A 438 11.93 -5.99 4.27
N VAL A 439 11.89 -6.55 3.07
CA VAL A 439 11.74 -7.98 2.82
C VAL A 439 12.73 -8.39 1.75
N ASN A 440 13.60 -9.35 2.07
CA ASN A 440 14.34 -10.11 1.07
C ASN A 440 13.37 -11.15 0.48
N VAL A 441 12.71 -10.79 -0.62
CA VAL A 441 11.62 -11.58 -1.22
C VAL A 441 12.15 -12.90 -1.75
N ALA A 442 13.32 -12.87 -2.41
CA ALA A 442 13.97 -14.05 -2.94
C ALA A 442 14.21 -15.12 -1.86
N ASP A 443 14.72 -14.72 -0.70
CA ASP A 443 15.03 -15.64 0.39
C ASP A 443 13.83 -15.98 1.28
N ALA A 444 12.86 -15.06 1.43
CA ALA A 444 11.61 -15.31 2.15
C ALA A 444 10.74 -16.34 1.42
N PHE A 445 10.69 -16.30 0.09
CA PHE A 445 9.94 -17.29 -0.68
C PHE A 445 10.53 -18.70 -0.55
N ARG A 446 11.87 -18.84 -0.63
CA ARG A 446 12.56 -20.12 -0.38
C ARG A 446 12.26 -20.67 1.02
N LEU A 447 12.08 -19.79 2.00
CA LEU A 447 11.66 -20.20 3.34
C LEU A 447 10.26 -20.80 3.34
N ILE A 448 9.30 -20.15 2.67
CA ILE A 448 7.92 -20.64 2.53
C ILE A 448 7.88 -21.98 1.79
N GLU A 449 8.65 -22.14 0.71
CA GLU A 449 8.78 -23.41 -0.03
C GLU A 449 9.23 -24.56 0.87
N ASN A 450 10.30 -24.33 1.65
CA ASN A 450 10.82 -25.34 2.56
C ASN A 450 9.77 -25.76 3.61
N TYR A 451 8.98 -24.83 4.14
CA TYR A 451 7.93 -25.15 5.11
C TYR A 451 6.68 -25.76 4.51
N ALA A 452 6.26 -25.33 3.32
CA ALA A 452 5.14 -25.93 2.60
C ALA A 452 5.43 -27.42 2.33
N GLY A 453 6.66 -27.74 1.89
CA GLY A 453 7.11 -29.11 1.69
C GLY A 453 7.04 -29.96 2.97
N LEU A 454 7.43 -29.39 4.12
CA LEU A 454 7.34 -30.07 5.42
C LEU A 454 5.90 -30.31 5.89
N ALA A 455 4.95 -29.44 5.51
CA ALA A 455 3.53 -29.58 5.81
C ALA A 455 2.77 -30.50 4.81
N GLY A 456 3.47 -31.10 3.85
CA GLY A 456 2.86 -31.92 2.79
C GLY A 456 2.16 -31.11 1.70
N GLY A 457 2.27 -29.78 1.74
CA GLY A 457 1.79 -28.89 0.69
C GLY A 457 2.78 -28.83 -0.47
N ARG A 458 2.27 -28.65 -1.68
CA ARG A 458 3.10 -28.30 -2.84
C ARG A 458 2.68 -26.92 -3.31
N ILE A 459 3.66 -26.03 -3.42
CA ILE A 459 3.46 -24.78 -4.15
C ILE A 459 3.25 -25.18 -5.62
N PRO A 460 2.23 -24.64 -6.32
CA PRO A 460 2.03 -24.92 -7.73
C PRO A 460 3.31 -24.63 -8.53
N ALA A 461 3.66 -25.50 -9.48
CA ALA A 461 4.92 -25.42 -10.22
C ALA A 461 5.07 -24.12 -11.03
N GLU A 462 3.97 -23.41 -11.24
CA GLU A 462 3.89 -22.14 -11.96
C GLU A 462 4.30 -20.93 -11.09
N VAL A 463 4.30 -21.07 -9.77
CA VAL A 463 4.54 -19.95 -8.83
C VAL A 463 6.04 -19.69 -8.64
N GLU A 464 6.84 -20.74 -8.44
CA GLU A 464 8.29 -20.59 -8.20
C GLU A 464 9.01 -19.83 -9.34
N PRO A 465 8.84 -20.18 -10.63
CA PRO A 465 9.48 -19.44 -11.72
C PRO A 465 9.01 -17.98 -11.81
N SER A 466 7.77 -17.70 -11.40
CA SER A 466 7.17 -16.37 -11.46
C SER A 466 7.66 -15.45 -10.33
N LEU A 467 8.28 -15.99 -9.28
CA LEU A 467 8.80 -15.21 -8.17
C LEU A 467 10.32 -15.04 -8.22
N LYS A 468 11.03 -15.82 -9.04
CA LYS A 468 12.50 -15.73 -9.21
C LYS A 468 13.01 -14.33 -9.53
N PRO A 469 12.34 -13.51 -10.37
CA PRO A 469 12.81 -12.16 -10.65
C PRO A 469 12.64 -11.18 -9.48
N LEU A 470 11.83 -11.52 -8.46
CA LEU A 470 11.60 -10.63 -7.33
C LEU A 470 12.77 -10.72 -6.34
N SER A 471 13.44 -9.59 -6.12
CA SER A 471 14.64 -9.51 -5.28
C SER A 471 14.27 -9.09 -3.86
N SER A 472 13.82 -7.84 -3.72
CA SER A 472 13.48 -7.22 -2.44
C SER A 472 12.19 -6.41 -2.52
N PHE A 473 11.60 -6.17 -1.35
CA PHE A 473 10.50 -5.24 -1.20
C PHE A 473 10.81 -4.29 -0.04
N VAL A 474 10.69 -2.99 -0.31
CA VAL A 474 10.88 -1.94 0.69
C VAL A 474 9.65 -1.06 0.72
N ALA A 475 9.12 -0.79 1.91
CA ALA A 475 8.10 0.22 2.12
C ALA A 475 8.49 1.13 3.28
N TYR A 476 8.32 2.43 3.13
CA TYR A 476 8.63 3.39 4.18
C TYR A 476 7.67 4.57 4.21
N GLY A 477 7.57 5.19 5.38
CA GLY A 477 6.97 6.51 5.55
C GLY A 477 8.06 7.55 5.78
N SER A 478 7.86 8.77 5.30
CA SER A 478 8.65 9.94 5.68
C SER A 478 7.72 11.14 5.85
N SER A 479 8.23 12.22 6.44
CA SER A 479 7.44 13.44 6.62
C SER A 479 8.34 14.67 6.72
N SER A 480 7.81 15.79 6.24
CA SER A 480 8.43 17.11 6.34
C SER A 480 7.33 18.13 6.57
N GLY A 481 7.21 18.62 7.81
CA GLY A 481 6.16 19.55 8.21
C GLY A 481 4.77 18.91 8.11
N ASP A 482 3.94 19.46 7.22
CA ASP A 482 2.55 19.05 7.00
C ASP A 482 2.39 17.99 5.90
N LEU A 483 3.46 17.69 5.16
CA LEU A 483 3.51 16.69 4.11
C LEU A 483 4.03 15.36 4.65
N SER A 484 3.26 14.30 4.43
CA SER A 484 3.64 12.91 4.69
C SER A 484 3.81 12.18 3.36
N LYS A 485 4.89 11.41 3.22
CA LYS A 485 5.15 10.58 2.04
C LYS A 485 5.18 9.11 2.44
N PHE A 486 4.65 8.28 1.57
CA PHE A 486 4.70 6.83 1.68
C PHE A 486 5.23 6.29 0.35
N ALA A 487 6.17 5.38 0.40
CA ALA A 487 6.65 4.72 -0.79
C ALA A 487 6.71 3.22 -0.56
N ALA A 488 6.44 2.46 -1.61
CA ALA A 488 6.65 1.03 -1.70
C ALA A 488 7.36 0.72 -3.01
N PHE A 489 8.43 -0.06 -2.95
CA PHE A 489 9.22 -0.46 -4.09
C PHE A 489 9.39 -1.97 -4.10
N LEU A 490 9.01 -2.58 -5.22
CA LEU A 490 9.26 -3.98 -5.50
C LEU A 490 10.38 -4.08 -6.53
N GLU A 491 11.52 -4.57 -6.09
CA GLU A 491 12.70 -4.74 -6.90
C GLU A 491 12.61 -6.03 -7.74
N ILE A 492 12.89 -5.91 -9.02
CA ILE A 492 12.81 -6.94 -10.03
C ILE A 492 14.18 -7.04 -10.74
N LYS A 493 14.94 -8.09 -10.46
CA LYS A 493 16.29 -8.29 -10.98
C LYS A 493 16.39 -9.43 -11.98
#